data_AF-A0A6N7FVR2-F1
#
_entry.id   AF-A0A6N7FVR2-F1
#
_cell.length_a   1.000
_cell.length_b   1.000
_cell.length_c   1.000
_cell.angle_alpha   90.00
_cell.angle_beta   90.00
_cell.angle_gamma   90.00
#
_symmetry.space_group_name_H-M   'P 1'
#
loop_
_entity.id
_entity.type
_entity.pdbx_description
1 polymer ?
#
loop_
_entity_poly.entity_id
_entity_poly.type
_entity_poly.pdbx_seq_one_letter_code
_entity_poly.pdbx_strand_id
1 'polypeptide(L)'
;TTCELTFGQHGTPAKGWLVGDKIDGIAQMFDVIEHARMMVGTKAISTLSTAYLNSLEYAKERVQGADLTQMLDKTAPRVTITHHPDVRRALMTLKAYAEGLRGVYLYTATYQDKIALGKAASEDVDLLERVNDLLLPIVKGGGSERSWTLLGTEALQTLGGSGFLQDYPIEQYVRDAKIDTLYEGTTAIQSLDFFFRKVVRDKGQALAHVAGEITQFIESESGNGRLKEERALLKQALDDVQGMLGTLIGYLTESQDKPDNLYKIGQHSVRLLLSATDLLVGWQLQKQAEIAIAALDGGASEKDKPFYDGKVAAASFFAKTVLPELTARRKIVESADNGLMELDEAAF
;
A
#
# COMPACT_ATOMS: atom_id res chain seq x y z
N THR A 1 -26.37 -4.04 0.38
CA THR A 1 -26.78 -5.32 -0.24
C THR A 1 -26.09 -5.44 -1.59
N THR A 2 -25.72 -6.65 -2.01
CA THR A 2 -25.18 -6.92 -3.35
C THR A 2 -26.26 -7.66 -4.13
N CYS A 3 -26.62 -7.19 -5.32
CA CYS A 3 -27.84 -7.62 -6.02
C CYS A 3 -27.53 -8.07 -7.45
N GLU A 4 -28.25 -9.09 -7.91
CA GLU A 4 -28.52 -9.26 -9.33
C GLU A 4 -29.52 -8.19 -9.77
N LEU A 5 -29.31 -7.55 -10.92
CA LEU A 5 -30.18 -6.50 -11.44
C LEU A 5 -30.62 -6.81 -12.87
N THR A 6 -31.91 -6.98 -13.08
CA THR A 6 -32.50 -7.28 -14.38
C THR A 6 -33.23 -6.05 -14.93
N PHE A 7 -32.82 -5.60 -16.12
CA PHE A 7 -33.44 -4.47 -16.80
C PHE A 7 -34.45 -4.95 -17.84
N GLY A 8 -35.70 -4.49 -17.75
CA GLY A 8 -36.72 -4.71 -18.79
C GLY A 8 -37.34 -6.11 -18.87
N GLN A 9 -37.00 -7.03 -17.95
CA GLN A 9 -37.46 -8.43 -18.00
C GLN A 9 -38.88 -8.66 -17.44
N HIS A 10 -39.48 -7.69 -16.75
CA HIS A 10 -40.73 -7.87 -15.98
C HIS A 10 -41.93 -7.13 -16.59
N GLY A 11 -42.07 -7.17 -17.91
CA GLY A 11 -43.20 -6.55 -18.64
C GLY A 11 -43.24 -5.02 -18.60
N THR A 12 -42.28 -4.37 -17.94
CA THR A 12 -42.11 -2.91 -17.88
C THR A 12 -40.74 -2.53 -18.45
N PRO A 13 -40.67 -1.69 -19.51
CA PRO A 13 -39.40 -1.26 -20.08
C PRO A 13 -38.51 -0.53 -19.07
N ALA A 14 -37.22 -0.89 -19.01
CA ALA A 14 -36.21 -0.12 -18.29
C ALA A 14 -35.77 1.07 -19.16
N LYS A 15 -36.40 2.23 -18.95
CA LYS A 15 -36.07 3.45 -19.69
C LYS A 15 -34.68 3.94 -19.28
N GLY A 16 -33.79 4.10 -20.26
CA GLY A 16 -32.47 4.70 -20.09
C GLY A 16 -32.36 6.01 -20.87
N TRP A 17 -31.50 6.90 -20.39
CA TRP A 17 -31.12 8.14 -21.08
C TRP A 17 -29.61 8.12 -21.31
N LEU A 18 -29.19 8.59 -22.47
CA LEU A 18 -27.77 8.61 -22.81
C LEU A 18 -27.08 9.73 -22.02
N VAL A 19 -26.05 9.38 -21.25
CA VAL A 19 -25.32 10.36 -20.45
C VAL A 19 -24.57 11.31 -21.38
N GLY A 20 -24.87 12.61 -21.26
CA GLY A 20 -24.28 13.67 -22.10
C GLY A 20 -24.62 13.56 -23.59
N ASP A 21 -25.66 12.80 -23.95
CA ASP A 21 -26.08 12.55 -25.34
C ASP A 21 -24.95 12.08 -26.28
N LYS A 22 -23.94 11.37 -25.73
CA LYS A 22 -22.76 10.88 -26.46
C LYS A 22 -22.53 9.38 -26.21
N ILE A 23 -22.12 8.66 -27.25
CA ILE A 23 -21.67 7.25 -27.14
C ILE A 23 -20.20 7.25 -26.68
N ASP A 24 -20.00 7.30 -25.37
CA ASP A 24 -18.67 7.34 -24.75
C ASP A 24 -18.63 6.62 -23.38
N GLY A 25 -19.44 5.57 -23.25
CA GLY A 25 -19.82 5.00 -21.95
C GLY A 25 -18.64 4.52 -21.10
N ILE A 26 -17.57 3.97 -21.70
CA ILE A 26 -16.42 3.49 -20.92
C ILE A 26 -15.61 4.65 -20.35
N ALA A 27 -15.37 5.71 -21.12
CA ALA A 27 -14.64 6.89 -20.63
C ALA A 27 -15.45 7.58 -19.52
N GLN A 28 -16.76 7.75 -19.73
CA GLN A 28 -17.67 8.29 -18.71
C GLN A 28 -17.71 7.43 -17.43
N MET A 29 -17.65 6.10 -17.57
CA MET A 29 -17.64 5.20 -16.42
C MET A 29 -16.30 5.25 -15.67
N PHE A 30 -15.18 5.59 -16.33
CA PHE A 30 -13.90 5.73 -15.65
C PHE A 30 -13.90 6.84 -14.60
N ASP A 31 -14.64 7.93 -14.81
CA ASP A 31 -14.84 8.98 -13.79
C ASP A 31 -15.40 8.38 -12.48
N VAL A 32 -16.38 7.45 -12.59
CA VAL A 32 -16.97 6.76 -11.44
C VAL A 32 -16.00 5.72 -10.85
N ILE A 33 -15.34 4.94 -11.72
CA ILE A 33 -14.40 3.88 -11.29
C ILE A 33 -13.20 4.49 -10.55
N GLU A 34 -12.69 5.63 -10.97
CA GLU A 34 -11.56 6.30 -10.31
C GLU A 34 -11.91 6.70 -8.88
N HIS A 35 -13.08 7.29 -8.66
CA HIS A 35 -13.61 7.55 -7.33
C HIS A 35 -13.82 6.26 -6.52
N ALA A 36 -14.38 5.22 -7.14
CA ALA A 36 -14.62 3.95 -6.47
C ALA A 36 -13.30 3.28 -6.04
N ARG A 37 -12.27 3.29 -6.89
CA ARG A 37 -10.93 2.76 -6.57
C ARG A 37 -10.28 3.50 -5.41
N MET A 38 -10.36 4.84 -5.41
CA MET A 38 -9.87 5.65 -4.29
C MET A 38 -10.60 5.29 -2.99
N MET A 39 -11.93 5.24 -3.03
CA MET A 39 -12.77 4.88 -1.89
C MET A 39 -12.43 3.49 -1.34
N VAL A 40 -12.29 2.48 -2.20
CA VAL A 40 -11.93 1.12 -1.80
C VAL A 40 -10.58 1.05 -1.11
N GLY A 41 -9.55 1.71 -1.66
CA GLY A 41 -8.24 1.77 -1.03
C GLY A 41 -8.31 2.43 0.35
N THR A 42 -8.96 3.59 0.44
CA THR A 42 -9.15 4.30 1.72
C THR A 42 -9.95 3.48 2.74
N LYS A 43 -10.99 2.74 2.32
CA LYS A 43 -11.74 1.80 3.18
C LYS A 43 -10.81 0.75 3.80
N ALA A 44 -10.01 0.08 2.98
CA ALA A 44 -9.11 -0.97 3.45
C ALA A 44 -8.09 -0.42 4.47
N ILE A 45 -7.47 0.72 4.14
CA ILE A 45 -6.46 1.39 4.98
C ILE A 45 -7.08 1.87 6.30
N SER A 46 -8.31 2.37 6.27
CA SER A 46 -9.03 2.80 7.48
C SER A 46 -9.36 1.62 8.39
N THR A 47 -9.72 0.48 7.79
CA THR A 47 -9.99 -0.78 8.51
C THR A 47 -8.72 -1.30 9.20
N LEU A 48 -7.57 -1.28 8.50
CA LEU A 48 -6.27 -1.61 9.11
C LEU A 48 -5.95 -0.70 10.30
N SER A 49 -6.21 0.61 10.17
CA SER A 49 -5.94 1.56 11.24
C SER A 49 -6.73 1.27 12.51
N THR A 50 -8.02 0.98 12.42
CA THR A 50 -8.81 0.66 13.61
C THR A 50 -8.40 -0.69 14.21
N ALA A 51 -8.06 -1.68 13.37
CA ALA A 51 -7.57 -2.97 13.84
C ALA A 51 -6.24 -2.85 14.60
N TYR A 52 -5.31 -2.01 14.12
CA TYR A 52 -4.08 -1.68 14.84
C TYR A 52 -4.38 -1.11 16.23
N LEU A 53 -5.29 -0.12 16.32
CA LEU A 53 -5.62 0.52 17.59
C LEU A 53 -6.29 -0.44 18.58
N ASN A 54 -7.20 -1.30 18.10
CA ASN A 54 -7.80 -2.36 18.92
C ASN A 54 -6.75 -3.36 19.41
N SER A 55 -5.83 -3.77 18.53
CA SER A 55 -4.73 -4.69 18.89
C SER A 55 -3.79 -4.09 19.92
N LEU A 56 -3.45 -2.80 19.76
CA LEU A 56 -2.61 -2.06 20.69
C LEU A 56 -3.26 -1.93 22.06
N GLU A 57 -4.55 -1.58 22.10
CA GLU A 57 -5.32 -1.46 23.34
C GLU A 57 -5.33 -2.78 24.10
N TYR A 58 -5.72 -3.87 23.44
CA TYR A 58 -5.70 -5.21 24.03
C TYR A 58 -4.30 -5.61 24.55
N ALA A 59 -3.26 -5.34 23.76
CA ALA A 59 -1.89 -5.71 24.11
C ALA A 59 -1.35 -4.96 25.34
N LYS A 60 -1.82 -3.73 25.57
CA LYS A 60 -1.44 -2.92 26.74
C LYS A 60 -2.01 -3.47 28.05
N GLU A 61 -3.14 -4.18 27.99
CA GLU A 61 -3.83 -4.69 29.19
C GLU A 61 -3.59 -6.18 29.43
N ARG A 62 -3.37 -6.95 28.36
CA ARG A 62 -3.21 -8.40 28.46
C ARG A 62 -1.90 -8.77 29.16
N VAL A 63 -1.97 -9.26 30.39
CA VAL A 63 -0.83 -9.82 31.15
C VAL A 63 -0.67 -11.31 30.88
N GLN A 64 0.46 -11.70 30.27
CA GLN A 64 0.74 -13.10 29.94
C GLN A 64 2.23 -13.35 29.80
N GLY A 65 2.76 -14.34 30.53
CA GLY A 65 4.17 -14.71 30.49
C GLY A 65 5.07 -13.76 31.29
N ALA A 66 6.30 -14.19 31.56
CA ALA A 66 7.36 -13.33 32.09
C ALA A 66 8.07 -12.60 30.95
N ASP A 67 8.82 -11.54 31.27
CA ASP A 67 9.70 -10.90 30.29
C ASP A 67 10.70 -11.92 29.71
N LEU A 68 11.05 -11.77 28.43
CA LEU A 68 11.91 -12.72 27.72
C LEU A 68 13.28 -12.87 28.39
N THR A 69 13.81 -11.81 29.01
CA THR A 69 15.08 -11.83 29.74
C THR A 69 15.04 -12.68 31.02
N GLN A 70 13.84 -13.00 31.51
CA GLN A 70 13.61 -13.78 32.73
C GLN A 70 12.92 -15.13 32.45
N MET A 71 12.90 -15.60 31.20
CA MET A 71 12.12 -16.80 30.80
C MET A 71 12.43 -18.09 31.59
N LEU A 72 13.65 -18.20 32.13
CA LEU A 72 14.09 -19.36 32.91
C LEU A 72 13.68 -19.27 34.39
N ASP A 73 13.44 -18.06 34.90
CA ASP A 73 12.98 -17.83 36.26
C ASP A 73 11.48 -18.05 36.35
N LYS A 74 11.07 -19.14 37.00
CA LYS A 74 9.64 -19.49 37.18
C LYS A 74 8.93 -18.61 38.22
N THR A 75 9.67 -17.79 38.96
CA THR A 75 9.14 -16.84 39.96
C THR A 75 9.05 -15.42 39.43
N ALA A 76 9.55 -15.16 38.22
CA ALA A 76 9.52 -13.86 37.58
C ALA A 76 8.09 -13.28 37.49
N PRO A 77 7.92 -11.96 37.69
CA PRO A 77 6.63 -11.32 37.55
C PRO A 77 6.11 -11.44 36.11
N ARG A 78 4.79 -11.55 35.97
CA ARG A 78 4.16 -11.54 34.65
C ARG A 78 4.10 -10.12 34.11
N VAL A 79 4.25 -9.98 32.79
CA VAL A 79 4.25 -8.68 32.10
C VAL A 79 3.09 -8.59 31.12
N THR A 80 2.70 -7.36 30.77
CA THR A 80 1.79 -7.13 29.64
C THR A 80 2.46 -7.57 28.35
N ILE A 81 1.69 -8.07 27.38
CA ILE A 81 2.27 -8.66 26.18
C ILE A 81 3.01 -7.65 25.30
N THR A 82 2.82 -6.34 25.50
CA THR A 82 3.65 -5.28 24.92
C THR A 82 5.12 -5.34 25.33
N HIS A 83 5.53 -6.16 26.31
CA HIS A 83 6.93 -6.40 26.63
C HIS A 83 7.57 -7.47 25.73
N HIS A 84 6.76 -8.28 25.05
CA HIS A 84 7.26 -9.36 24.21
C HIS A 84 7.75 -8.85 22.84
N PRO A 85 8.94 -9.27 22.38
CA PRO A 85 9.51 -8.74 21.13
C PRO A 85 8.63 -8.97 19.89
N ASP A 86 8.03 -10.15 19.74
CA ASP A 86 7.18 -10.43 18.57
C ASP A 86 5.88 -9.61 18.57
N VAL A 87 5.30 -9.36 19.75
CA VAL A 87 4.12 -8.48 19.88
C VAL A 87 4.51 -7.03 19.54
N ARG A 88 5.68 -6.55 19.98
CA ARG A 88 6.18 -5.23 19.57
C ARG A 88 6.44 -5.15 18.07
N ARG A 89 7.02 -6.20 17.48
CA ARG A 89 7.23 -6.31 16.02
C ARG A 89 5.89 -6.21 15.29
N ALA A 90 4.90 -7.04 15.66
CA ALA A 90 3.57 -7.05 15.07
C ALA A 90 2.88 -5.67 15.17
N LEU A 91 2.90 -5.05 16.35
CA LEU A 91 2.32 -3.72 16.57
C LEU A 91 3.03 -2.63 15.77
N MET A 92 4.36 -2.71 15.62
CA MET A 92 5.10 -1.74 14.81
C MET A 92 4.85 -1.95 13.31
N THR A 93 4.74 -3.20 12.84
CA THR A 93 4.33 -3.52 11.46
C THR A 93 2.95 -2.93 11.16
N LEU A 94 1.97 -3.16 12.03
CA LEU A 94 0.61 -2.60 11.92
C LEU A 94 0.63 -1.08 11.90
N LYS A 95 1.34 -0.45 12.85
CA LYS A 95 1.47 1.01 12.93
C LYS A 95 2.09 1.59 11.66
N ALA A 96 3.22 1.05 11.22
CA ALA A 96 3.96 1.58 10.08
C ALA A 96 3.14 1.49 8.79
N TYR A 97 2.49 0.35 8.52
CA TYR A 97 1.62 0.23 7.34
C TYR A 97 0.36 1.10 7.46
N ALA A 98 -0.33 1.12 8.60
CA ALA A 98 -1.53 1.95 8.76
C ALA A 98 -1.23 3.45 8.57
N GLU A 99 -0.12 3.94 9.12
CA GLU A 99 0.26 5.36 9.03
C GLU A 99 0.91 5.72 7.70
N GLY A 100 1.72 4.84 7.13
CA GLY A 100 2.35 5.06 5.85
C GLY A 100 1.36 4.97 4.69
N LEU A 101 0.46 3.98 4.67
CA LEU A 101 -0.64 3.91 3.70
C LEU A 101 -1.59 5.11 3.82
N ARG A 102 -1.81 5.62 5.03
CA ARG A 102 -2.49 6.91 5.23
C ARG A 102 -1.76 8.06 4.55
N GLY A 103 -0.44 8.12 4.71
CA GLY A 103 0.40 9.08 3.99
C GLY A 103 0.26 8.95 2.48
N VAL A 104 0.24 7.71 1.95
CA VAL A 104 0.09 7.45 0.51
C VAL A 104 -1.25 7.94 -0.02
N TYR A 105 -2.39 7.55 0.55
CA TYR A 105 -3.68 7.99 0.01
C TYR A 105 -3.89 9.50 0.18
N LEU A 106 -3.39 10.13 1.26
CA LEU A 106 -3.46 11.58 1.41
C LEU A 106 -2.58 12.28 0.38
N TYR A 107 -1.38 11.77 0.11
CA TYR A 107 -0.50 12.27 -0.94
C TYR A 107 -1.19 12.20 -2.31
N THR A 108 -1.84 11.08 -2.65
CA THR A 108 -2.66 10.95 -3.86
C THR A 108 -3.78 12.00 -3.91
N ALA A 109 -4.51 12.18 -2.81
CA ALA A 109 -5.59 13.17 -2.72
C ALA A 109 -5.08 14.61 -2.95
N THR A 110 -3.84 14.94 -2.56
CA THR A 110 -3.28 16.28 -2.86
C THR A 110 -3.19 16.57 -4.35
N TYR A 111 -3.02 15.57 -5.22
CA TYR A 111 -3.08 15.78 -6.66
C TYR A 111 -4.50 16.03 -7.12
N GLN A 112 -5.50 15.38 -6.53
CA GLN A 112 -6.92 15.62 -6.85
C GLN A 112 -7.32 17.07 -6.54
N ASP A 113 -6.89 17.60 -5.39
CA ASP A 113 -7.12 19.01 -5.04
C ASP A 113 -6.39 19.95 -6.00
N LYS A 114 -5.11 19.68 -6.32
CA LYS A 114 -4.34 20.50 -7.28
C LYS A 114 -4.97 20.48 -8.67
N ILE A 115 -5.49 19.34 -9.13
CA ILE A 115 -6.21 19.21 -10.41
C ILE A 115 -7.48 20.06 -10.37
N ALA A 116 -8.28 19.96 -9.30
CA ALA A 116 -9.52 20.74 -9.17
C ALA A 116 -9.25 22.25 -9.18
N LEU A 117 -8.26 22.70 -8.41
CA LEU A 117 -7.83 24.10 -8.35
C LEU A 117 -7.27 24.60 -9.69
N GLY A 118 -6.39 23.81 -10.32
CA GLY A 118 -5.80 24.15 -11.62
C GLY A 118 -6.86 24.24 -12.71
N LYS A 119 -7.82 23.30 -12.77
CA LYS A 119 -8.97 23.39 -13.69
C LYS A 119 -9.81 24.64 -13.46
N ALA A 120 -10.08 24.99 -12.20
CA ALA A 120 -10.81 26.22 -11.87
C ALA A 120 -10.04 27.49 -12.27
N ALA A 121 -8.71 27.45 -12.18
CA ALA A 121 -7.80 28.53 -12.60
C ALA A 121 -7.46 28.50 -14.11
N SER A 122 -7.97 27.53 -14.88
CA SER A 122 -7.60 27.30 -16.29
C SER A 122 -6.09 27.08 -16.52
N GLU A 123 -5.42 26.42 -15.57
CA GLU A 123 -4.02 25.99 -15.66
C GLU A 123 -3.90 24.62 -16.32
N ASP A 124 -2.71 24.30 -16.85
CA ASP A 124 -2.40 22.95 -17.34
C ASP A 124 -2.21 21.98 -16.16
N VAL A 125 -3.03 20.93 -16.15
CA VAL A 125 -3.05 19.90 -15.11
C VAL A 125 -2.68 18.51 -15.63
N ASP A 126 -2.24 18.36 -16.88
CA ASP A 126 -2.02 17.05 -17.53
C ASP A 126 -1.05 16.16 -16.72
N LEU A 127 0.08 16.71 -16.26
CA LEU A 127 1.01 15.96 -15.42
C LEU A 127 0.37 15.55 -14.07
N LEU A 128 -0.43 16.43 -13.47
CA LEU A 128 -1.07 16.15 -12.18
C LEU A 128 -2.10 15.02 -12.31
N GLU A 129 -2.89 15.03 -13.38
CA GLU A 129 -3.85 13.97 -13.70
C GLU A 129 -3.14 12.64 -13.89
N ARG A 130 -2.04 12.61 -14.65
CA ARG A 130 -1.23 11.40 -14.86
C ARG A 130 -0.62 10.86 -13.57
N VAL A 131 -0.20 11.73 -12.65
CA VAL A 131 0.32 11.32 -11.34
C VAL A 131 -0.79 10.76 -10.45
N ASN A 132 -1.96 11.40 -10.39
CA ASN A 132 -3.12 10.82 -9.71
C ASN A 132 -3.45 9.42 -10.26
N ASP A 133 -3.50 9.30 -11.59
CA ASP A 133 -3.75 8.06 -12.31
C ASP A 133 -2.77 6.94 -12.00
N LEU A 134 -1.49 7.28 -11.87
CA LEU A 134 -0.42 6.35 -11.47
C LEU A 134 -0.61 5.84 -10.04
N LEU A 135 -1.07 6.71 -9.13
CA LEU A 135 -1.18 6.40 -7.71
C LEU A 135 -2.47 5.63 -7.37
N LEU A 136 -3.55 5.77 -8.14
CA LEU A 136 -4.82 5.10 -7.87
C LEU A 136 -4.70 3.56 -7.76
N PRO A 137 -3.99 2.84 -8.66
CA PRO A 137 -3.75 1.41 -8.50
C PRO A 137 -2.94 1.04 -7.25
N ILE A 138 -2.05 1.93 -6.78
CA ILE A 138 -1.27 1.71 -5.55
C ILE A 138 -2.18 1.87 -4.33
N VAL A 139 -3.01 2.91 -4.28
CA VAL A 139 -4.00 3.12 -3.21
C VAL A 139 -4.98 1.96 -3.17
N LYS A 140 -5.54 1.55 -4.31
CA LYS A 140 -6.52 0.47 -4.39
C LYS A 140 -5.87 -0.90 -4.20
N GLY A 141 -5.06 -1.35 -5.17
CA GLY A 141 -4.49 -2.70 -5.18
C GLY A 141 -3.47 -2.91 -4.06
N GLY A 142 -2.51 -1.99 -3.92
CA GLY A 142 -1.51 -2.06 -2.86
C GLY A 142 -2.11 -1.89 -1.46
N GLY A 143 -2.96 -0.88 -1.27
CA GLY A 143 -3.60 -0.60 0.00
C GLY A 143 -4.54 -1.72 0.46
N SER A 144 -5.33 -2.31 -0.44
CA SER A 144 -6.23 -3.42 -0.09
C SER A 144 -5.48 -4.69 0.30
N GLU A 145 -4.49 -5.13 -0.48
CA GLU A 145 -3.73 -6.35 -0.20
C GLU A 145 -2.93 -6.25 1.12
N ARG A 146 -2.22 -5.13 1.33
CA ARG A 146 -1.45 -4.90 2.55
C ARG A 146 -2.37 -4.86 3.78
N SER A 147 -3.49 -4.15 3.68
CA SER A 147 -4.44 -4.05 4.79
C SER A 147 -5.05 -5.40 5.12
N TRP A 148 -5.62 -6.11 4.13
CA TRP A 148 -6.28 -7.38 4.37
C TRP A 148 -5.33 -8.44 4.96
N THR A 149 -4.10 -8.54 4.43
CA THR A 149 -3.10 -9.50 4.92
C THR A 149 -2.79 -9.23 6.40
N LEU A 150 -2.47 -7.98 6.76
CA LEU A 150 -2.05 -7.62 8.12
C LEU A 150 -3.17 -7.72 9.15
N LEU A 151 -4.44 -7.57 8.74
CA LEU A 151 -5.58 -7.81 9.62
C LEU A 151 -5.57 -9.24 10.17
N GLY A 152 -5.31 -10.22 9.33
CA GLY A 152 -5.27 -11.63 9.74
C GLY A 152 -3.95 -12.03 10.39
N THR A 153 -2.83 -11.62 9.79
CA THR A 153 -1.51 -12.13 10.20
C THR A 153 -0.92 -11.45 11.42
N GLU A 154 -1.29 -10.20 11.70
CA GLU A 154 -0.70 -9.42 12.80
C GLU A 154 -1.75 -8.92 13.79
N ALA A 155 -2.85 -8.30 13.31
CA ALA A 155 -3.85 -7.72 14.21
C ALA A 155 -4.62 -8.80 14.97
N LEU A 156 -5.21 -9.76 14.25
CA LEU A 156 -5.92 -10.89 14.88
C LEU A 156 -4.96 -11.71 15.76
N GLN A 157 -3.75 -11.97 15.25
CA GLN A 157 -2.72 -12.73 15.94
C GLN A 157 -2.31 -12.09 17.28
N THR A 158 -2.29 -10.76 17.39
CA THR A 158 -1.94 -10.03 18.62
C THR A 158 -2.92 -10.35 19.77
N LEU A 159 -4.18 -10.67 19.47
CA LEU A 159 -5.17 -11.03 20.47
C LEU A 159 -5.07 -12.50 20.91
N GLY A 160 -4.31 -13.32 20.17
CA GLY A 160 -4.27 -14.77 20.34
C GLY A 160 -5.64 -15.40 20.07
N GLY A 161 -6.02 -16.41 20.86
CA GLY A 161 -7.31 -17.10 20.69
C GLY A 161 -8.53 -16.17 20.76
N SER A 162 -8.46 -15.09 21.54
CA SER A 162 -9.54 -14.09 21.62
C SER A 162 -9.78 -13.36 20.30
N GLY A 163 -8.77 -13.26 19.43
CA GLY A 163 -8.93 -12.62 18.12
C GLY A 163 -9.84 -13.38 17.16
N PHE A 164 -10.09 -14.67 17.44
CA PHE A 164 -11.01 -15.50 16.66
C PHE A 164 -12.47 -15.43 17.16
N LEU A 165 -12.72 -14.70 18.24
CA LEU A 165 -14.07 -14.49 18.77
C LEU A 165 -14.74 -13.29 18.10
N GLN A 166 -16.06 -13.36 17.94
CA GLN A 166 -16.86 -12.24 17.43
C GLN A 166 -17.05 -11.12 18.47
N ASP A 167 -16.67 -11.36 19.72
CA ASP A 167 -16.61 -10.38 20.81
C ASP A 167 -15.60 -9.26 20.49
N TYR A 168 -14.59 -9.55 19.67
CA TYR A 168 -13.64 -8.57 19.16
C TYR A 168 -13.90 -8.30 17.66
N PRO A 169 -13.75 -7.05 17.20
CA PRO A 169 -14.18 -6.69 15.85
C PRO A 169 -13.21 -7.15 14.74
N ILE A 170 -12.02 -7.67 15.10
CA ILE A 170 -10.95 -7.92 14.14
C ILE A 170 -11.30 -9.05 13.16
N GLU A 171 -11.99 -10.10 13.60
CA GLU A 171 -12.45 -11.16 12.70
C GLU A 171 -13.39 -10.60 11.61
N GLN A 172 -14.27 -9.68 12.00
CA GLN A 172 -15.16 -9.01 11.07
C GLN A 172 -14.38 -8.11 10.13
N TYR A 173 -13.39 -7.36 10.61
CA TYR A 173 -12.52 -6.55 9.77
C TYR A 173 -11.81 -7.40 8.70
N VAL A 174 -11.32 -8.59 9.04
CA VAL A 174 -10.70 -9.52 8.07
C VAL A 174 -11.70 -9.92 6.98
N ARG A 175 -12.94 -10.26 7.35
CA ARG A 175 -14.00 -10.63 6.39
C ARG A 175 -14.40 -9.45 5.50
N ASP A 176 -14.67 -8.30 6.12
CA ASP A 176 -15.17 -7.11 5.44
C ASP A 176 -14.12 -6.45 4.54
N ALA A 177 -12.82 -6.64 4.84
CA ALA A 177 -11.72 -6.15 4.01
C ALA A 177 -11.37 -7.09 2.85
N LYS A 178 -11.77 -8.38 2.87
CA LYS A 178 -11.41 -9.31 1.80
C LYS A 178 -11.95 -8.87 0.44
N ILE A 179 -13.15 -8.29 0.42
CA ILE A 179 -13.77 -7.79 -0.81
C ILE A 179 -12.95 -6.68 -1.49
N ASP A 180 -12.11 -5.97 -0.73
CA ASP A 180 -11.33 -4.84 -1.24
C ASP A 180 -10.29 -5.23 -2.28
N THR A 181 -9.83 -6.48 -2.26
CA THR A 181 -8.90 -7.02 -3.26
C THR A 181 -9.60 -7.53 -4.52
N LEU A 182 -10.95 -7.48 -4.56
CA LEU A 182 -11.78 -8.13 -5.59
C LEU A 182 -12.59 -7.12 -6.42
N TYR A 183 -13.50 -6.38 -5.78
CA TYR A 183 -14.37 -5.43 -6.50
C TYR A 183 -13.60 -4.21 -7.02
N GLU A 184 -14.18 -3.42 -7.92
CA GLU A 184 -13.52 -2.27 -8.56
C GLU A 184 -12.18 -2.62 -9.25
N GLY A 185 -12.08 -3.88 -9.71
CA GLY A 185 -10.91 -4.47 -10.36
C GLY A 185 -10.00 -5.20 -9.38
N THR A 186 -9.79 -6.49 -9.61
CA THR A 186 -8.91 -7.34 -8.78
C THR A 186 -7.49 -6.82 -8.73
N THR A 187 -6.69 -7.26 -7.76
CA THR A 187 -5.27 -6.86 -7.64
C THR A 187 -4.47 -7.08 -8.93
N ALA A 188 -4.71 -8.20 -9.64
CA ALA A 188 -4.09 -8.45 -10.94
C ALA A 188 -4.50 -7.42 -12.01
N ILE A 189 -5.77 -7.00 -12.02
CA ILE A 189 -6.23 -5.94 -12.92
C ILE A 189 -5.58 -4.60 -12.54
N GLN A 190 -5.46 -4.28 -11.26
CA GLN A 190 -4.77 -3.06 -10.82
C GLN A 190 -3.29 -3.08 -11.20
N SER A 191 -2.61 -4.21 -11.08
CA SER A 191 -1.18 -4.30 -11.41
C SER A 191 -0.91 -4.20 -12.90
N LEU A 192 -1.79 -4.77 -13.72
CA LEU A 192 -1.72 -4.62 -15.18
C LEU A 192 -2.07 -3.20 -15.62
N ASP A 193 -3.08 -2.56 -15.01
CA ASP A 193 -3.39 -1.15 -15.25
C ASP A 193 -2.20 -0.25 -14.89
N PHE A 194 -1.64 -0.44 -13.69
CA PHE A 194 -0.44 0.26 -13.23
C PHE A 194 0.71 0.17 -14.25
N PHE A 195 1.08 -1.05 -14.66
CA PHE A 195 2.20 -1.23 -15.58
C PHE A 195 1.86 -0.74 -17.00
N PHE A 196 0.83 -1.28 -17.64
CA PHE A 196 0.57 -1.01 -19.06
C PHE A 196 -0.01 0.37 -19.31
N ARG A 197 -0.98 0.81 -18.52
CA ARG A 197 -1.67 2.09 -18.76
C ARG A 197 -0.99 3.24 -18.05
N LYS A 198 -0.58 3.06 -16.79
CA LYS A 198 -0.08 4.19 -15.99
C LYS A 198 1.42 4.42 -16.10
N VAL A 199 2.19 3.42 -16.56
CA VAL A 199 3.63 3.57 -16.81
C VAL A 199 3.95 3.51 -18.31
N VAL A 200 3.63 2.42 -18.99
CA VAL A 200 4.06 2.21 -20.40
C VAL A 200 3.37 3.21 -21.34
N ARG A 201 2.04 3.29 -21.34
CA ARG A 201 1.30 4.23 -22.21
C ARG A 201 1.64 5.69 -21.88
N ASP A 202 1.86 6.01 -20.61
CA ASP A 202 2.29 7.34 -20.16
C ASP A 202 3.74 7.68 -20.54
N LYS A 203 4.52 6.70 -21.02
CA LYS A 203 5.97 6.84 -21.26
C LYS A 203 6.73 7.26 -20.00
N GLY A 204 6.26 6.79 -18.84
CA GLY A 204 6.87 6.97 -17.53
C GLY A 204 6.97 8.41 -17.03
N GLN A 205 6.20 9.36 -17.57
CA GLN A 205 6.28 10.77 -17.16
C GLN A 205 5.85 10.97 -15.70
N ALA A 206 4.68 10.44 -15.33
CA ALA A 206 4.18 10.47 -13.96
C ALA A 206 5.13 9.74 -12.99
N LEU A 207 5.67 8.60 -13.42
CA LEU A 207 6.61 7.83 -12.61
C LEU A 207 7.91 8.61 -12.38
N ALA A 208 8.45 9.25 -13.42
CA ALA A 208 9.66 10.05 -13.32
C ALA A 208 9.46 11.25 -12.37
N HIS A 209 8.28 11.87 -12.39
CA HIS A 209 7.93 12.93 -11.45
C HIS A 209 7.99 12.44 -9.99
N VAL A 210 7.28 11.35 -9.66
CA VAL A 210 7.27 10.80 -8.30
C VAL A 210 8.66 10.31 -7.88
N ALA A 211 9.39 9.63 -8.76
CA ALA A 211 10.76 9.20 -8.49
C ALA A 211 11.68 10.40 -8.23
N GLY A 212 11.50 11.51 -8.94
CA GLY A 212 12.22 12.76 -8.72
C GLY A 212 11.96 13.34 -7.33
N GLU A 213 10.71 13.35 -6.85
CA GLU A 213 10.40 13.80 -5.49
C GLU A 213 11.04 12.90 -4.41
N ILE A 214 11.07 11.58 -4.64
CA ILE A 214 11.74 10.64 -3.74
C ILE A 214 13.25 10.90 -3.72
N THR A 215 13.87 11.09 -4.89
CA THR A 215 15.30 11.43 -5.01
C THR A 215 15.62 12.74 -4.30
N GLN A 216 14.82 13.79 -4.51
CA GLN A 216 14.99 15.07 -3.79
C GLN A 216 14.92 14.90 -2.27
N PHE A 217 14.02 14.05 -1.78
CA PHE A 217 13.94 13.74 -0.36
C PHE A 217 15.16 12.96 0.15
N ILE A 218 15.68 12.00 -0.62
CA ILE A 218 16.90 11.23 -0.29
C ILE A 218 18.13 12.15 -0.23
N GLU A 219 18.24 13.10 -1.15
CA GLU A 219 19.39 14.01 -1.27
C GLU A 219 19.32 15.20 -0.30
N SER A 220 18.16 15.47 0.29
CA SER A 220 17.98 16.50 1.31
C SER A 220 18.93 16.29 2.49
N GLU A 221 19.39 17.39 3.10
CA GLU A 221 20.16 17.38 4.36
C GLU A 221 19.27 17.59 5.60
N SER A 222 17.96 17.81 5.41
CA SER A 222 17.00 17.98 6.50
C SER A 222 17.01 16.79 7.48
N GLY A 223 16.68 17.03 8.76
CA GLY A 223 16.68 16.00 9.80
C GLY A 223 18.03 15.80 10.51
N ASN A 224 19.02 16.67 10.29
CA ASN A 224 20.31 16.70 10.99
C ASN A 224 21.09 15.37 10.90
N GLY A 225 20.99 14.68 9.76
CA GLY A 225 21.68 13.40 9.53
C GLY A 225 21.12 12.18 10.29
N ARG A 226 20.09 12.34 11.12
CA ARG A 226 19.48 11.23 11.89
C ARG A 226 18.74 10.20 11.05
N LEU A 227 18.39 10.54 9.81
CA LEU A 227 17.73 9.64 8.85
C LEU A 227 18.70 9.11 7.77
N LYS A 228 20.01 9.24 7.96
CA LYS A 228 21.00 8.88 6.92
C LYS A 228 20.91 7.40 6.52
N GLU A 229 20.76 6.51 7.49
CA GLU A 229 20.64 5.06 7.24
C GLU A 229 19.31 4.76 6.53
N GLU A 230 18.22 5.35 7.01
CA GLU A 230 16.87 5.19 6.45
C GLU A 230 16.79 5.69 5.00
N ARG A 231 17.42 6.83 4.69
CA ARG A 231 17.49 7.37 3.33
C ARG A 231 18.34 6.50 2.40
N ALA A 232 19.42 5.90 2.91
CA ALA A 232 20.20 4.94 2.12
C ALA A 232 19.37 3.70 1.76
N LEU A 233 18.59 3.18 2.71
CA LEU A 233 17.65 2.07 2.48
C LEU A 233 16.52 2.46 1.53
N LEU A 234 16.02 3.70 1.61
CA LEU A 234 15.03 4.23 0.67
C LEU A 234 15.59 4.35 -0.75
N LYS A 235 16.84 4.80 -0.87
CA LYS A 235 17.53 4.86 -2.17
C LYS A 235 17.65 3.46 -2.78
N GLN A 236 18.10 2.47 -2.00
CA GLN A 236 18.20 1.09 -2.49
C GLN A 236 16.83 0.56 -2.92
N ALA A 237 15.77 0.83 -2.15
CA ALA A 237 14.40 0.44 -2.52
C ALA A 237 13.91 1.11 -3.82
N LEU A 238 14.24 2.40 -4.03
CA LEU A 238 13.95 3.10 -5.28
C LEU A 238 14.70 2.46 -6.46
N ASP A 239 16.00 2.22 -6.30
CA ASP A 239 16.82 1.53 -7.31
C ASP A 239 16.26 0.13 -7.62
N ASP A 240 15.72 -0.57 -6.63
CA ASP A 240 15.15 -1.91 -6.79
C ASP A 240 13.82 -1.92 -7.54
N VAL A 241 12.92 -0.98 -7.24
CA VAL A 241 11.65 -0.83 -7.98
C VAL A 241 11.92 -0.40 -9.42
N GLN A 242 12.88 0.51 -9.64
CA GLN A 242 13.31 0.90 -10.99
C GLN A 242 13.92 -0.29 -11.74
N GLY A 243 14.71 -1.13 -11.07
CA GLY A 243 15.25 -2.36 -11.63
C GLY A 243 14.15 -3.33 -12.07
N MET A 244 13.19 -3.63 -11.19
CA MET A 244 12.04 -4.46 -11.53
C MET A 244 11.28 -3.94 -12.75
N LEU A 245 11.01 -2.63 -12.77
CA LEU A 245 10.30 -2.01 -13.88
C LEU A 245 11.09 -2.12 -15.19
N GLY A 246 12.39 -1.83 -15.15
CA GLY A 246 13.28 -1.96 -16.30
C GLY A 246 13.27 -3.38 -16.88
N THR A 247 13.32 -4.40 -16.02
CA THR A 247 13.19 -5.80 -16.43
C THR A 247 11.86 -6.09 -17.12
N LEU A 248 10.73 -5.65 -16.55
CA LEU A 248 9.41 -5.89 -17.15
C LEU A 248 9.22 -5.14 -18.48
N ILE A 249 9.79 -3.93 -18.61
CA ILE A 249 9.84 -3.21 -19.90
C ILE A 249 10.71 -3.96 -20.91
N GLY A 250 11.80 -4.58 -20.46
CA GLY A 250 12.61 -5.48 -21.27
C GLY A 250 11.78 -6.63 -21.86
N TYR A 251 11.04 -7.35 -21.01
CA TYR A 251 10.16 -8.43 -21.46
C TYR A 251 9.06 -7.95 -22.42
N LEU A 252 8.50 -6.76 -22.19
CA LEU A 252 7.55 -6.15 -23.11
C LEU A 252 8.17 -5.88 -24.48
N THR A 253 9.40 -5.38 -24.50
CA THR A 253 10.12 -5.10 -25.75
C THR A 253 10.40 -6.40 -26.50
N GLU A 254 10.93 -7.40 -25.81
CA GLU A 254 11.21 -8.73 -26.38
C GLU A 254 9.94 -9.45 -26.87
N SER A 255 8.76 -9.11 -26.33
CA SER A 255 7.50 -9.71 -26.76
C SER A 255 7.07 -9.35 -28.18
N GLN A 256 7.70 -8.34 -28.78
CA GLN A 256 7.49 -8.02 -30.20
C GLN A 256 7.95 -9.18 -31.10
N ASP A 257 9.02 -9.87 -30.71
CA ASP A 257 9.55 -11.05 -31.42
C ASP A 257 9.09 -12.38 -30.78
N LYS A 258 8.90 -12.39 -29.46
CA LYS A 258 8.51 -13.58 -28.67
C LYS A 258 7.28 -13.29 -27.80
N PRO A 259 6.05 -13.35 -28.37
CA PRO A 259 4.83 -12.94 -27.68
C PRO A 259 4.64 -13.50 -26.26
N ASP A 260 5.09 -14.74 -26.01
CA ASP A 260 4.99 -15.40 -24.70
C ASP A 260 5.79 -14.70 -23.58
N ASN A 261 6.70 -13.79 -23.90
CA ASN A 261 7.36 -12.94 -22.89
C ASN A 261 6.36 -12.02 -22.16
N LEU A 262 5.17 -11.76 -22.73
CA LEU A 262 4.09 -11.06 -22.01
C LEU A 262 3.66 -11.79 -20.74
N TYR A 263 3.77 -13.13 -20.70
CA TYR A 263 3.40 -13.88 -19.50
C TYR A 263 4.30 -13.54 -18.31
N LYS A 264 5.58 -13.27 -18.53
CA LYS A 264 6.50 -12.84 -17.45
C LYS A 264 6.04 -11.53 -16.80
N ILE A 265 5.46 -10.62 -17.58
CA ILE A 265 4.84 -9.39 -17.05
C ILE A 265 3.62 -9.77 -16.20
N GLY A 266 2.73 -10.62 -16.70
CA GLY A 266 1.56 -11.10 -15.97
C GLY A 266 1.92 -11.74 -14.62
N GLN A 267 2.88 -12.68 -14.63
CA GLN A 267 3.39 -13.42 -13.46
C GLN A 267 4.01 -12.52 -12.38
N HIS A 268 4.54 -11.34 -12.75
CA HIS A 268 5.29 -10.46 -11.84
C HIS A 268 4.68 -9.06 -11.62
N SER A 269 3.63 -8.69 -12.34
CA SER A 269 3.01 -7.35 -12.24
C SER A 269 2.52 -7.02 -10.83
N VAL A 270 1.89 -7.97 -10.13
CA VAL A 270 1.42 -7.77 -8.75
C VAL A 270 2.61 -7.54 -7.80
N ARG A 271 3.71 -8.27 -8.00
CA ARG A 271 4.95 -8.10 -7.21
C ARG A 271 5.55 -6.71 -7.41
N LEU A 272 5.53 -6.19 -8.63
CA LEU A 272 5.92 -4.80 -8.91
C LEU A 272 4.99 -3.81 -8.19
N LEU A 273 3.67 -3.96 -8.31
CA LEU A 273 2.69 -3.06 -7.68
C LEU A 273 2.88 -3.00 -6.16
N LEU A 274 3.03 -4.15 -5.50
CA LEU A 274 3.24 -4.21 -4.04
C LEU A 274 4.61 -3.65 -3.63
N SER A 275 5.63 -3.77 -4.47
CA SER A 275 6.95 -3.20 -4.21
C SER A 275 6.96 -1.68 -4.37
N ALA A 276 6.25 -1.14 -5.38
CA ALA A 276 6.00 0.29 -5.49
C ALA A 276 5.19 0.84 -4.31
N THR A 277 4.22 0.06 -3.81
CA THR A 277 3.44 0.39 -2.60
C THR A 277 4.36 0.53 -1.38
N ASP A 278 5.20 -0.47 -1.12
CA ASP A 278 6.12 -0.43 0.03
C ASP A 278 7.14 0.71 -0.07
N LEU A 279 7.63 1.00 -1.29
CA LEU A 279 8.51 2.14 -1.54
C LEU A 279 7.83 3.46 -1.12
N LEU A 280 6.58 3.69 -1.57
CA LEU A 280 5.84 4.91 -1.21
C LEU A 280 5.52 4.96 0.29
N VAL A 281 5.18 3.83 0.91
CA VAL A 281 4.97 3.75 2.37
C VAL A 281 6.25 4.15 3.13
N GLY A 282 7.40 3.59 2.74
CA GLY A 282 8.69 3.93 3.33
C GLY A 282 9.05 5.40 3.17
N TRP A 283 8.84 5.96 1.97
CA TRP A 283 9.06 7.37 1.70
C TRP A 283 8.17 8.28 2.55
N GLN A 284 6.86 8.02 2.61
CA GLN A 284 5.92 8.83 3.39
C GLN A 284 6.20 8.75 4.89
N LEU A 285 6.57 7.58 5.42
CA LEU A 285 6.99 7.43 6.82
C LEU A 285 8.26 8.25 7.12
N GLN A 286 9.25 8.24 6.23
CA GLN A 286 10.47 9.03 6.43
C GLN A 286 10.21 10.55 6.35
N LYS A 287 9.33 11.01 5.45
CA LYS A 287 8.87 12.42 5.46
C LYS A 287 8.22 12.80 6.79
N GLN A 288 7.38 11.93 7.34
CA GLN A 288 6.76 12.14 8.64
C GLN A 288 7.79 12.14 9.78
N ALA A 289 8.80 11.28 9.72
CA ALA A 289 9.87 11.23 10.70
C ALA A 289 10.76 12.49 10.67
N GLU A 290 11.04 13.05 9.49
CA GLU A 290 11.77 14.33 9.38
C GLU A 290 11.03 15.47 10.08
N ILE A 291 9.71 15.57 9.88
CA ILE A 291 8.85 16.55 10.56
C ILE A 291 8.82 16.29 12.07
N ALA A 292 8.70 15.03 12.48
CA ALA A 292 8.68 14.64 13.88
C ALA A 292 9.99 15.00 14.58
N ILE A 293 11.12 14.75 13.92
CA ILE A 293 12.45 15.14 14.37
C ILE A 293 12.54 16.65 14.58
N ALA A 294 12.09 17.45 13.60
CA ALA A 294 12.10 18.91 13.72
C ALA A 294 11.22 19.41 14.88
N ALA A 295 10.06 18.80 15.08
CA ALA A 295 9.17 19.13 16.20
C ALA A 295 9.79 18.80 17.56
N LEU A 296 10.46 17.64 17.68
CA LEU A 296 11.17 17.24 18.90
C LEU A 296 12.32 18.19 19.23
N ASP A 297 13.14 18.54 18.24
CA ASP A 297 14.23 19.53 18.41
C ASP A 297 13.68 20.93 18.76
N GLY A 298 12.51 21.28 18.22
CA GLY A 298 11.79 22.52 18.51
C GLY A 298 11.12 22.57 19.88
N GLY A 299 11.31 21.55 20.73
CA GLY A 299 10.77 21.52 22.09
C GLY A 299 9.30 21.09 22.16
N ALA A 300 8.90 20.09 21.38
CA ALA A 300 7.57 19.48 21.47
C ALA A 300 7.14 19.20 22.93
N SER A 301 5.86 19.42 23.22
CA SER A 301 5.30 19.24 24.56
C SER A 301 5.41 17.79 25.04
N GLU A 302 5.46 17.56 26.36
CA GLU A 302 5.49 16.20 26.93
C GLU A 302 4.33 15.31 26.45
N LYS A 303 3.18 15.92 26.14
CA LYS A 303 2.01 15.21 25.60
C LYS A 303 2.23 14.73 24.16
N ASP A 304 2.96 15.48 23.36
CA ASP A 304 3.15 15.22 21.93
C ASP A 304 4.41 14.39 21.62
N LYS A 305 5.40 14.39 22.52
CA LYS A 305 6.64 13.62 22.38
C LYS A 305 6.40 12.14 21.98
N PRO A 306 5.51 11.37 22.65
CA PRO A 306 5.30 9.96 22.29
C PRO A 306 4.77 9.76 20.86
N PHE A 307 4.01 10.72 20.33
CA PHE A 307 3.54 10.67 18.94
C PHE A 307 4.71 10.81 17.97
N TYR A 308 5.55 11.83 18.18
CA TYR A 308 6.70 12.09 17.32
C TYR A 308 7.76 10.98 17.42
N ASP A 309 8.07 10.51 18.63
CA ASP A 309 8.97 9.35 18.82
C ASP A 309 8.43 8.12 18.07
N GLY A 310 7.12 7.90 18.13
CA GLY A 310 6.46 6.84 17.39
C GLY A 310 6.59 6.96 15.86
N LYS A 311 6.61 8.19 15.31
CA LYS A 311 6.82 8.44 13.87
C LYS A 311 8.24 8.09 13.45
N VAL A 312 9.24 8.51 14.24
CA VAL A 312 10.64 8.19 13.99
C VAL A 312 10.88 6.68 14.07
N ALA A 313 10.32 6.03 15.10
CA ALA A 313 10.43 4.59 15.27
C ALA A 313 9.79 3.80 14.12
N ALA A 314 8.58 4.19 13.68
CA ALA A 314 7.89 3.54 12.57
C ALA A 314 8.68 3.65 11.24
N ALA A 315 9.24 4.83 10.96
CA ALA A 315 10.05 5.04 9.76
C ALA A 315 11.33 4.20 9.77
N SER A 316 12.06 4.21 10.90
CA SER A 316 13.30 3.41 11.04
C SER A 316 13.02 1.92 10.96
N PHE A 317 11.98 1.44 11.65
CA PHE A 317 11.56 0.03 11.60
C PHE A 317 11.23 -0.39 10.16
N PHE A 318 10.34 0.35 9.48
CA PHE A 318 9.93 0.00 8.12
C PHE A 318 11.10 0.00 7.13
N ALA A 319 11.99 0.99 7.24
CA ALA A 319 13.19 1.07 6.42
C ALA A 319 14.09 -0.16 6.61
N LYS A 320 14.21 -0.67 7.84
CA LYS A 320 15.12 -1.77 8.19
C LYS A 320 14.52 -3.16 7.99
N THR A 321 13.20 -3.30 8.02
CA THR A 321 12.55 -4.63 8.00
C THR A 321 11.74 -4.90 6.74
N VAL A 322 11.26 -3.87 6.03
CA VAL A 322 10.41 -4.05 4.83
C VAL A 322 11.14 -3.69 3.55
N LEU A 323 11.80 -2.53 3.51
CA LEU A 323 12.49 -2.08 2.29
C LEU A 323 13.55 -3.06 1.77
N PRO A 324 14.34 -3.76 2.61
CA PRO A 324 15.33 -4.74 2.11
C PRO A 324 14.72 -5.93 1.37
N GLU A 325 13.43 -6.25 1.61
CA GLU A 325 12.75 -7.33 0.88
C GLU A 325 12.62 -7.04 -0.61
N LEU A 326 12.59 -5.76 -1.00
CA LEU A 326 12.45 -5.35 -2.39
C LEU A 326 13.66 -5.82 -3.23
N THR A 327 14.85 -5.87 -2.64
CA THR A 327 16.04 -6.41 -3.30
C THR A 327 15.87 -7.90 -3.66
N ALA A 328 15.25 -8.69 -2.77
CA ALA A 328 14.97 -10.09 -3.05
C ALA A 328 13.87 -10.24 -4.12
N ARG A 329 12.81 -9.43 -4.04
CA ARG A 329 11.73 -9.40 -5.05
C ARG A 329 12.25 -9.02 -6.42
N ARG A 330 13.23 -8.10 -6.50
CA ARG A 330 13.88 -7.71 -7.75
C ARG A 330 14.56 -8.90 -8.42
N LYS A 331 15.36 -9.65 -7.66
CA LYS A 331 16.03 -10.85 -8.18
C LYS A 331 15.04 -11.87 -8.74
N ILE A 332 13.89 -12.04 -8.09
CA ILE A 332 12.81 -12.92 -8.57
C ILE A 332 12.21 -12.41 -9.88
N VAL A 333 12.06 -11.10 -10.06
CA VAL A 333 11.59 -10.51 -11.33
C VAL A 333 12.62 -10.66 -12.43
N GLU A 334 13.90 -10.45 -12.14
CA GLU A 334 15.02 -10.60 -13.08
C GLU A 334 15.20 -12.05 -13.56
N SER A 335 14.84 -13.03 -12.72
CA SER A 335 14.93 -14.45 -13.04
C SER A 335 13.65 -15.04 -13.66
N ALA A 336 12.70 -14.22 -14.12
CA ALA A 336 11.42 -14.72 -14.60
C ALA A 336 11.55 -15.62 -15.85
N ASP A 337 10.90 -16.78 -15.81
CA ASP A 337 10.78 -17.73 -16.91
C ASP A 337 9.31 -18.06 -17.21
N ASN A 338 9.09 -18.92 -18.22
CA ASN A 338 7.75 -19.36 -18.63
C ASN A 338 7.47 -20.82 -18.28
N GLY A 339 8.29 -21.47 -17.45
CA GLY A 339 8.09 -22.87 -17.07
C GLY A 339 6.72 -23.12 -16.43
N LEU A 340 6.19 -22.15 -15.67
CA LEU A 340 4.82 -22.21 -15.13
C LEU A 340 3.75 -22.19 -16.22
N MET A 341 3.99 -21.43 -17.30
CA MET A 341 3.04 -21.27 -18.40
C MET A 341 3.09 -22.42 -19.41
N GLU A 342 4.22 -23.13 -19.44
CA GLU A 342 4.43 -24.33 -20.25
C GLU A 342 3.91 -25.60 -19.58
N LEU A 343 3.62 -25.55 -18.27
CA LEU A 343 3.08 -26.66 -17.51
C LEU A 343 1.66 -26.99 -17.97
N ASP A 344 1.42 -28.27 -18.27
CA ASP A 344 0.09 -28.76 -18.65
C ASP A 344 -0.91 -28.54 -17.51
N GLU A 345 -2.13 -28.11 -17.85
CA GLU A 345 -3.19 -27.86 -16.87
C GLU A 345 -3.47 -29.09 -15.99
N ALA A 346 -3.37 -30.31 -16.54
CA ALA A 346 -3.60 -31.55 -15.79
C ALA A 346 -2.53 -31.83 -14.72
N ALA A 347 -1.45 -31.06 -14.67
CA ALA A 347 -0.40 -31.18 -13.65
C ALA A 347 -0.64 -30.29 -12.41
N PHE A 348 -1.70 -29.49 -12.37
CA PHE A 348 -2.14 -28.72 -11.20
C PHE A 348 -3.11 -29.51 -10.31
#